data_AF-A0A354GLH9-F1
#
_entry.id   AF-A0A354GLH9-F1
#
_cell.length_a   1.000
_cell.length_b   1.000
_cell.length_c   1.000
_cell.angle_alpha   90.00
_cell.angle_beta   90.00
_cell.angle_gamma   90.00
#
_symmetry.space_group_name_H-M   'P 1'
#
loop_
_entity.id
_entity.type
_entity.pdbx_description
1 polymer ?
#
loop_
_entity_poly.entity_id
_entity_poly.type
_entity_poly.pdbx_seq_one_letter_code
_entity_poly.pdbx_strand_id
1 'polypeptide(L)'
;MVELVDAGELTPFFFAQVKSTRQEFTQASRPPRLPIKVSEKDIRRMVAFPAPTYVIGVHEDEERAFVVSVHGTMSKAVRSITTGHELTCETLKRLWNEVREFWRNREMKRPTSLFLN
;
A
#
# COMPACT_ATOMS: atom_id res chain seq x y z
N MET A 1 0.47 1.88 10.15
CA MET A 1 1.81 1.32 9.86
C MET A 1 1.68 -0.18 9.98
N VAL A 2 2.33 -0.92 9.10
CA VAL A 2 2.38 -2.39 9.14
C VAL A 2 3.84 -2.80 9.15
N GLU A 3 4.20 -3.65 10.09
CA GLU A 3 5.57 -4.12 10.29
C GLU A 3 5.73 -5.55 9.77
N LEU A 4 6.90 -5.86 9.23
CA LEU A 4 7.28 -7.22 8.85
C LEU A 4 7.94 -7.86 10.07
N VAL A 5 7.18 -8.70 10.76
CA VAL A 5 7.69 -9.54 11.85
C VAL A 5 8.70 -10.56 11.28
N ASP A 6 9.69 -10.94 12.10
CA ASP A 6 10.73 -11.94 11.76
C ASP A 6 11.64 -11.59 10.57
N ALA A 7 11.76 -10.30 10.24
CA ALA A 7 12.56 -9.84 9.10
C ALA A 7 14.04 -9.52 9.41
N GLY A 8 14.50 -9.67 10.66
CA GLY A 8 15.90 -9.48 11.08
C GLY A 8 16.08 -8.46 12.21
N GLU A 9 17.29 -7.89 12.33
CA GLU A 9 17.64 -6.91 13.39
C GLU A 9 16.95 -5.55 13.26
N LEU A 10 16.62 -5.17 12.02
CA LEU A 10 15.78 -4.01 11.72
C LEU A 10 14.41 -4.55 11.27
N THR A 11 13.34 -3.89 11.69
CA THR A 11 11.97 -4.28 11.33
C THR A 11 11.48 -3.42 10.15
N PRO A 12 11.54 -3.91 8.89
CA PRO A 12 10.87 -3.29 7.75
C PRO A 12 9.41 -2.96 8.04
N PHE A 13 8.94 -1.85 7.51
CA PHE A 13 7.54 -1.45 7.63
C PHE A 13 7.01 -0.79 6.36
N PHE A 14 5.70 -0.68 6.25
CA PHE A 14 5.05 0.11 5.22
C PHE A 14 3.83 0.84 5.77
N PHE A 15 3.34 1.82 5.01
CA PHE A 15 2.08 2.48 5.29
C PHE A 15 1.01 2.05 4.31
N ALA A 16 -0.18 1.76 4.82
CA ALA A 16 -1.33 1.44 4.01
C ALA A 16 -2.47 2.40 4.31
N GLN A 17 -3.07 2.94 3.26
CA GLN A 17 -4.37 3.59 3.34
C GLN A 17 -5.43 2.55 2.97
N VAL A 18 -6.19 2.09 3.96
CA VAL A 18 -7.28 1.14 3.75
C VAL A 18 -8.56 1.91 3.41
N LYS A 19 -9.32 1.42 2.43
CA LYS A 19 -10.66 1.89 2.07
C LYS A 19 -11.56 0.68 1.79
N SER A 20 -12.78 0.69 2.29
CA SER A 20 -13.77 -0.34 1.98
C SER A 20 -14.89 0.22 1.10
N THR A 21 -15.62 -0.67 0.45
CA THR A 21 -16.80 -0.35 -0.36
C THR A 21 -17.75 -1.55 -0.41
N ARG A 22 -19.04 -1.26 -0.58
CA ARG A 22 -20.09 -2.22 -0.99
C ARG A 22 -20.55 -1.99 -2.43
N GLN A 23 -19.84 -1.10 -3.15
CA GLN A 23 -20.17 -0.84 -4.56
C GLN A 23 -19.62 -1.96 -5.43
N GLU A 24 -20.48 -2.45 -6.31
CA GLU A 24 -20.14 -3.41 -7.34
C GLU A 24 -18.90 -3.02 -8.15
N PHE A 25 -18.17 -4.03 -8.60
CA PHE A 25 -17.01 -3.81 -9.46
C PHE A 25 -17.39 -3.11 -10.76
N THR A 26 -16.53 -2.18 -11.19
CA THR A 26 -16.65 -1.56 -12.51
C THR A 26 -16.18 -2.55 -13.58
N GLN A 27 -17.14 -3.14 -14.32
CA GLN A 27 -16.91 -4.17 -15.34
C GLN A 27 -16.35 -3.65 -16.68
N ALA A 28 -16.31 -2.32 -16.88
CA ALA A 28 -15.82 -1.70 -18.12
C ALA A 28 -14.30 -1.84 -18.35
N SER A 29 -13.57 -2.46 -17.42
CA SER A 29 -12.13 -2.70 -17.49
C SER A 29 -11.83 -4.19 -17.27
N ARG A 30 -10.74 -4.69 -17.86
CA ARG A 30 -10.21 -6.02 -17.58
C ARG A 30 -8.78 -5.92 -17.02
N PRO A 31 -8.53 -6.38 -15.77
CA PRO A 31 -9.50 -6.92 -14.83
C PRO A 31 -10.50 -5.86 -14.33
N PRO A 32 -11.65 -6.27 -13.76
CA PRO A 32 -12.61 -5.35 -13.15
C PRO A 32 -11.94 -4.45 -12.12
N ARG A 33 -12.54 -3.28 -11.85
CA ARG A 33 -11.98 -2.33 -10.87
C ARG A 33 -12.88 -2.21 -9.65
N LEU A 34 -12.27 -2.18 -8.46
CA LEU A 34 -12.97 -1.94 -7.20
C LEU A 34 -13.14 -0.42 -6.98
N PRO A 35 -14.37 0.11 -6.86
CA PRO A 35 -14.59 1.53 -6.61
C PRO A 35 -14.18 1.93 -5.20
N ILE A 36 -13.11 2.72 -5.05
CA ILE A 36 -12.68 3.30 -3.79
C ILE A 36 -12.22 4.73 -3.99
N LYS A 37 -12.39 5.58 -2.97
CA LYS A 37 -12.02 7.00 -3.06
C LYS A 37 -10.83 7.30 -2.16
N VAL A 38 -9.72 7.68 -2.79
CA VAL A 38 -8.55 8.28 -2.13
C VAL A 38 -8.32 9.66 -2.72
N SER A 39 -8.27 10.67 -1.85
CA SER A 39 -8.17 12.06 -2.30
C SER A 39 -6.81 12.33 -2.94
N GLU A 40 -6.75 13.33 -3.82
CA GLU A 40 -5.49 13.78 -4.41
C GLU A 40 -4.48 14.21 -3.35
N LYS A 41 -4.96 14.88 -2.29
CA LYS A 41 -4.16 15.30 -1.15
C LYS A 41 -3.52 14.11 -0.44
N ASP A 42 -4.26 13.02 -0.25
CA ASP A 42 -3.75 11.81 0.40
C ASP A 42 -2.74 11.10 -0.49
N ILE A 43 -3.01 10.97 -1.79
CA ILE A 43 -2.06 10.39 -2.75
C ILE A 43 -0.74 11.17 -2.74
N ARG A 44 -0.79 12.51 -2.78
CA ARG A 44 0.43 13.34 -2.70
C ARG A 44 1.21 13.12 -1.41
N ARG A 45 0.53 13.00 -0.27
CA ARG A 45 1.17 12.71 1.03
C ARG A 45 1.81 11.33 1.05
N MET A 46 1.15 10.33 0.50
CA MET A 46 1.66 8.96 0.40
C MET A 46 2.90 8.90 -0.50
N VAL A 47 2.86 9.55 -1.67
CA VAL A 47 4.00 9.62 -2.60
C VAL A 47 5.21 10.33 -1.99
N ALA A 48 5.00 11.40 -1.22
CA ALA A 48 6.07 12.16 -0.59
C ALA A 48 6.72 11.43 0.61
N PHE A 49 6.10 10.35 1.11
CA PHE A 49 6.56 9.68 2.31
C PHE A 49 7.79 8.79 2.00
N PRO A 50 8.87 8.85 2.80
CA PRO A 50 10.12 8.14 2.52
C PRO A 50 10.08 6.65 2.92
N ALA A 51 8.94 5.99 2.77
CA ALA A 51 8.73 4.57 3.01
C ALA A 51 7.73 4.01 1.97
N PRO A 52 7.64 2.68 1.80
CA PRO A 52 6.64 2.09 0.92
C PRO A 52 5.24 2.47 1.36
N THR A 53 4.41 2.91 0.41
CA THR A 53 3.01 3.26 0.66
C THR A 53 2.08 2.51 -0.29
N TYR A 54 0.96 2.03 0.24
CA TYR A 54 0.00 1.22 -0.50
C TYR A 54 -1.43 1.70 -0.23
N VAL A 55 -2.31 1.53 -1.20
CA VAL A 55 -3.76 1.58 -1.00
C VAL A 55 -4.28 0.16 -0.95
N ILE A 56 -5.06 -0.16 0.08
CA ILE A 56 -5.77 -1.43 0.19
C ILE A 56 -7.26 -1.14 0.04
N GLY A 57 -7.87 -1.71 -0.99
CA GLY A 57 -9.32 -1.67 -1.19
C GLY A 57 -9.96 -2.96 -0.73
N VAL A 58 -11.02 -2.88 0.07
CA VAL A 58 -11.80 -4.04 0.55
C VAL A 58 -13.20 -4.00 -0.06
N HIS A 59 -13.63 -5.07 -0.72
CA HIS A 59 -15.02 -5.30 -1.07
C HIS A 59 -15.69 -6.02 0.10
N GLU A 60 -16.62 -5.34 0.78
CA GLU A 60 -17.19 -5.85 2.03
C GLU A 60 -18.02 -7.12 1.80
N ASP A 61 -18.89 -7.12 0.79
CA ASP A 61 -19.86 -8.21 0.59
C ASP A 61 -19.22 -9.49 0.03
N GLU A 62 -18.08 -9.35 -0.66
CA GLU A 62 -17.32 -10.52 -1.15
C GLU A 62 -16.18 -10.90 -0.20
N GLU A 63 -15.94 -10.12 0.85
CA GLU A 63 -14.84 -10.31 1.81
C GLU A 63 -13.44 -10.38 1.15
N ARG A 64 -13.25 -9.63 0.06
CA ARG A 64 -12.01 -9.63 -0.74
C ARG A 64 -11.25 -8.32 -0.60
N ALA A 65 -9.94 -8.40 -0.56
CA ALA A 65 -9.07 -7.23 -0.44
C ALA A 65 -8.04 -7.18 -1.57
N PHE A 66 -7.71 -5.99 -2.05
CA PHE A 66 -6.82 -5.75 -3.18
C PHE A 66 -5.82 -4.66 -2.85
N VAL A 67 -4.57 -4.81 -3.27
CA VAL A 67 -3.47 -3.88 -2.95
C VAL A 67 -2.91 -3.21 -4.20
N VAL A 68 -2.63 -1.91 -4.10
CA VAL A 68 -1.92 -1.15 -5.15
C VAL A 68 -0.85 -0.28 -4.51
N SER A 69 0.38 -0.35 -5.02
CA SER A 69 1.48 0.53 -4.62
C SER A 69 1.20 1.97 -5.03
N VAL A 70 1.46 2.93 -4.14
CA VAL A 70 1.46 4.35 -4.46
C VAL A 70 2.90 4.81 -4.65
N HIS A 71 3.25 5.30 -5.85
CA HIS A 71 4.63 5.61 -6.24
C HIS A 71 4.78 6.98 -6.93
N GLY A 72 6.04 7.42 -7.08
CA GLY A 72 6.51 8.78 -7.42
C GLY A 72 5.84 9.51 -8.58
N THR A 73 5.21 8.81 -9.51
CA THR A 73 4.53 9.40 -10.67
C THR A 73 3.04 9.66 -10.44
N MET A 74 2.47 9.18 -9.34
CA MET A 74 1.07 9.37 -9.00
C MET A 74 0.83 10.76 -8.40
N SER A 75 -0.15 11.48 -8.94
CA SER A 75 -0.46 12.84 -8.49
C SER A 75 -1.94 13.18 -8.46
N LYS A 76 -2.80 12.26 -8.93
CA LYS A 76 -4.26 12.44 -9.05
C LYS A 76 -5.00 11.59 -8.02
N ALA A 77 -6.23 11.99 -7.71
CA ALA A 77 -7.14 11.19 -6.89
C ALA A 77 -7.37 9.80 -7.49
N VAL A 78 -7.45 8.77 -6.64
CA VAL A 78 -7.79 7.41 -7.03
C VAL A 78 -9.28 7.20 -6.78
N ARG A 79 -10.03 6.86 -7.82
CA ARG A 79 -11.49 6.59 -7.77
C ARG A 79 -11.84 5.11 -7.87
N SER A 80 -10.88 4.29 -8.28
CA SER A 80 -10.97 2.84 -8.29
C SER A 80 -9.58 2.23 -8.41
N ILE A 81 -9.42 1.00 -7.91
CA ILE A 81 -8.19 0.22 -8.04
C ILE A 81 -8.43 -1.05 -8.85
N THR A 82 -7.37 -1.59 -9.43
CA THR A 82 -7.41 -2.88 -10.15
C THR A 82 -7.70 -4.03 -9.18
N THR A 83 -8.48 -5.02 -9.61
CA THR A 83 -8.66 -6.29 -8.88
C THR A 83 -7.57 -7.32 -9.18
N GLY A 84 -6.59 -7.00 -10.04
CA GLY A 84 -5.52 -7.92 -10.43
C GLY A 84 -4.49 -8.25 -9.34
N HIS A 85 -4.57 -7.60 -8.18
CA HIS A 85 -3.65 -7.76 -7.06
C HIS A 85 -4.41 -8.04 -5.76
N GLU A 86 -5.23 -9.09 -5.79
CA GLU A 86 -5.94 -9.59 -4.61
C GLU A 86 -4.96 -10.06 -3.53
N LEU A 87 -5.26 -9.75 -2.27
CA LEU A 87 -4.47 -10.11 -1.09
C LEU A 87 -4.66 -11.59 -0.74
N THR A 88 -4.08 -12.44 -1.57
CA THR A 88 -3.93 -13.88 -1.31
C THR A 88 -2.61 -14.16 -0.58
N CYS A 89 -2.41 -15.40 -0.12
CA CYS A 89 -1.12 -15.83 0.43
C CYS A 89 0.06 -15.59 -0.53
N GLU A 90 -0.16 -15.72 -1.84
CA GLU A 90 0.87 -15.47 -2.84
C GLU A 90 1.22 -13.98 -2.93
N THR A 91 0.20 -13.13 -3.04
CA THR A 91 0.39 -11.67 -3.11
C THR A 91 1.00 -11.13 -1.82
N LEU A 92 0.63 -11.68 -0.65
CA LEU A 92 1.22 -11.31 0.63
C LEU A 92 2.72 -11.64 0.69
N LYS A 93 3.15 -12.80 0.18
CA LYS A 93 4.58 -13.13 0.06
C LYS A 93 5.33 -12.15 -0.85
N ARG A 94 4.71 -11.76 -1.99
CA ARG A 94 5.27 -10.75 -2.89
C ARG A 94 5.40 -9.39 -2.22
N LEU A 95 4.36 -8.94 -1.53
CA LEU A 95 4.36 -7.69 -0.75
C LEU A 95 5.44 -7.71 0.33
N TRP A 96 5.57 -8.81 1.07
CA TRP A 96 6.61 -8.98 2.09
C TRP A 96 8.02 -8.86 1.48
N ASN A 97 8.27 -9.54 0.37
CA ASN A 97 9.55 -9.45 -0.34
C ASN A 97 9.81 -8.03 -0.84
N GLU A 98 8.83 -7.36 -1.43
CA GLU A 98 8.95 -5.99 -1.95
C GLU A 98 9.32 -5.01 -0.83
N VAL A 99 8.62 -5.06 0.30
CA VAL A 99 8.91 -4.18 1.45
C VAL A 99 10.30 -4.49 2.03
N ARG A 100 10.64 -5.77 2.20
CA ARG A 100 11.97 -6.15 2.68
C ARG A 100 13.07 -5.63 1.76
N GLU A 101 12.91 -5.79 0.45
CA GLU A 101 13.89 -5.34 -0.55
C GLU A 101 14.01 -3.82 -0.61
N PHE A 102 12.91 -3.07 -0.46
CA PHE A 102 12.96 -1.61 -0.37
C PHE A 102 13.88 -1.15 0.77
N TRP A 103 13.72 -1.74 1.96
CA TRP A 103 14.51 -1.39 3.14
C TRP A 103 15.91 -1.99 3.15
N ARG A 104 16.15 -3.09 2.45
CA ARG A 104 17.50 -3.62 2.25
C ARG A 104 18.35 -2.70 1.38
N ASN A 105 17.74 -2.12 0.34
CA ASN A 105 18.43 -1.26 -0.62
C ASN A 105 18.59 0.19 -0.15
N ARG A 106 17.86 0.60 0.89
CA ARG A 106 18.04 1.89 1.55
C ARG A 106 18.61 1.61 2.93
N GLU A 107 19.85 2.00 3.19
CA GLU A 107 20.32 2.05 4.58
C GLU A 107 19.24 2.75 5.41
N MET A 108 18.60 2.01 6.33
CA MET A 108 17.63 2.55 7.28
C MET A 108 18.40 3.50 8.22
N LYS A 109 18.74 4.68 7.71
CA LYS A 109 19.38 5.71 8.51
C LYS A 109 18.32 6.20 9.47
N ARG A 110 18.43 5.76 10.73
CA ARG A 110 17.78 6.45 11.84
C ARG A 110 18.22 7.91 11.74
N PRO A 111 17.31 8.88 11.52
CA PRO A 111 17.69 10.27 11.64
C PRO A 111 18.27 10.43 13.04
N THR A 112 19.51 10.89 13.14
CA THR A 112 20.09 11.32 14.42
C THR A 112 19.16 12.41 14.96
N SER A 113 18.34 12.07 15.96
CA SER A 113 17.51 13.05 16.65
C SER A 113 18.42 13.91 17.50
N LEU A 114 18.27 15.24 17.38
CA LEU A 114 18.91 16.19 18.29
C LEU A 114 18.10 16.35 19.59
N PHE A 115 16.89 15.79 19.65
CA PHE A 115 16.12 15.64 20.89
C PHE A 115 16.45 14.27 21.48
N LEU A 116 17.54 14.19 22.23
CA LEU A 116 17.86 13.08 23.12
C LEU A 116 17.58 13.54 24.55
N ASN A 117 17.08 12.62 25.38
CA ASN A 117 16.81 12.84 26.80
C ASN A 117 18.13 12.84 27.59
#